data_AF-A0A5S3RWJ9-F1
#
_entry.id   AF-A0A5S3RWJ9-F1
#
_cell.length_a   1.000
_cell.length_b   1.000
_cell.length_c   1.000
_cell.angle_alpha   90.00
_cell.angle_beta   90.00
_cell.angle_gamma   90.00
#
_symmetry.space_group_name_H-M   'P 1'
#
loop_
_entity.id
_entity.type
_entity.pdbx_description
1 polymer ?
#
loop_
_entity_poly.entity_id
_entity_poly.type
_entity_poly.pdbx_seq_one_letter_code
_entity_poly.pdbx_strand_id
1 'polypeptide(L)'
;MKMNRLLILSLLLLVSFNSYGICFDLEIIQSGAQVGVCGADIESIRIDIVFTLWVLANVFFGQLLIKNRANAYLISIFFILSLPLSPIVLTFTYLLKRLNKQYQRLLNQNEVERPSHVLPDVVQTSNPSSEVIPAKHNQLLIGEYRFNCLDNSLSKGEKLTYLEPKMMEVLSYLIEHQPRVISLEELHSNVWQNQIVTDTAVRRIISKLRNAFSDIDTKKPQYIKSQMKRGYQLIANVENVTD
;
A
#
# COMPACT_ATOMS: atom_id res chain seq x y z
N MET A 1 43.83 -13.08 19.12
CA MET A 1 42.80 -12.69 20.10
C MET A 1 41.85 -11.58 19.59
N LYS A 2 41.41 -11.62 18.32
CA LYS A 2 40.52 -10.59 17.71
C LYS A 2 39.16 -11.13 17.22
N MET A 3 38.99 -12.45 17.11
CA MET A 3 37.78 -13.06 16.54
C MET A 3 36.58 -13.03 17.48
N ASN A 4 36.80 -13.15 18.80
CA ASN A 4 35.72 -13.15 19.78
C ASN A 4 35.00 -11.79 19.91
N ARG A 5 35.70 -10.67 19.70
CA ARG A 5 35.08 -9.34 19.80
C ARG A 5 34.15 -9.04 18.62
N LEU A 6 34.45 -9.56 17.43
CA LEU A 6 33.60 -9.43 16.25
C LEU A 6 32.34 -10.29 16.37
N LEU A 7 32.48 -11.51 16.91
CA LEU A 7 31.38 -12.42 17.18
C LEU A 7 30.43 -11.86 18.26
N ILE A 8 30.98 -11.24 19.31
CA ILE A 8 30.19 -10.58 20.36
C ILE A 8 29.47 -9.33 19.81
N LEU A 9 30.09 -8.55 18.94
CA LEU A 9 29.44 -7.40 18.26
C LEU A 9 28.34 -7.85 17.30
N SER A 10 28.55 -8.95 16.57
CA SER A 10 27.55 -9.58 15.71
C SER A 10 26.37 -10.12 16.53
N LEU A 11 26.63 -10.79 17.65
CA LEU A 11 25.58 -11.25 18.56
C LEU A 11 24.84 -10.09 19.24
N LEU A 12 25.53 -9.03 19.65
CA LEU A 12 24.89 -7.85 20.25
C LEU A 12 24.03 -7.09 19.23
N LEU A 13 24.46 -7.02 17.96
CA LEU A 13 23.63 -6.50 16.88
C LEU A 13 22.40 -7.39 16.66
N LEU A 14 22.56 -8.71 16.56
CA LEU A 14 21.45 -9.67 16.41
C LEU A 14 20.47 -9.63 17.58
N VAL A 15 20.96 -9.46 18.82
CA VAL A 15 20.12 -9.31 20.02
C VAL A 15 19.40 -7.95 20.04
N SER A 16 20.01 -6.90 19.50
CA SER A 16 19.36 -5.58 19.34
C SER A 16 18.26 -5.61 18.26
N PHE A 17 18.43 -6.41 17.21
CA PHE A 17 17.39 -6.64 16.19
C PHE A 17 16.21 -7.47 16.71
N ASN A 18 16.43 -8.36 17.69
CA ASN A 18 15.35 -9.15 18.29
C ASN A 18 14.44 -8.35 19.24
N SER A 19 14.80 -7.10 19.59
CA SER A 19 14.00 -6.27 20.50
C SER A 19 13.10 -5.25 19.81
N TYR A 20 13.17 -5.12 18.49
CA TYR A 20 12.26 -4.29 17.71
C TYR A 20 11.55 -5.20 16.70
N GLY A 21 10.22 -5.20 16.69
CA GLY A 21 9.41 -6.04 15.82
C GLY A 21 9.64 -5.71 14.35
N ILE A 22 10.70 -6.30 13.78
CA ILE A 22 11.10 -6.14 12.39
C ILE A 22 10.65 -7.39 11.65
N CYS A 23 9.68 -7.25 10.77
CA CYS A 23 9.25 -8.35 9.90
C CYS A 23 10.12 -8.34 8.64
N PHE A 24 10.74 -9.47 8.33
CA PHE A 24 11.43 -9.71 7.07
C PHE A 24 10.47 -10.41 6.11
N ASP A 25 10.13 -9.76 5.01
CA ASP A 25 9.44 -10.41 3.90
C ASP A 25 10.46 -10.78 2.83
N LEU A 26 10.68 -12.09 2.64
CA LEU A 26 11.79 -12.62 1.87
C LEU A 26 11.32 -13.09 0.47
N GLU A 27 10.73 -12.20 -0.32
CA GLU A 27 10.53 -12.43 -1.75
C GLU A 27 11.79 -12.04 -2.54
N ILE A 28 12.72 -12.98 -2.61
CA ILE A 28 13.89 -12.96 -3.49
C ILE A 28 13.33 -13.31 -4.88
N ILE A 29 13.24 -12.44 -5.89
CA ILE A 29 14.33 -12.08 -6.83
C ILE A 29 14.02 -10.77 -7.62
N GLN A 30 12.87 -10.11 -7.46
CA GLN A 30 12.52 -8.97 -8.35
C GLN A 30 12.15 -7.64 -7.66
N SER A 31 11.86 -7.64 -6.35
CA SER A 31 11.27 -6.49 -5.65
C SER A 31 12.13 -5.90 -4.51
N GLY A 32 13.26 -6.52 -4.18
CA GLY A 32 14.16 -6.08 -3.10
C GLY A 32 13.61 -6.42 -1.71
N ALA A 33 14.51 -6.78 -0.79
CA ALA A 33 14.13 -7.13 0.59
C ALA A 33 13.55 -5.90 1.31
N GLN A 34 12.33 -6.03 1.83
CA GLN A 34 11.67 -4.98 2.60
C GLN A 34 11.87 -5.27 4.09
N VAL A 35 12.42 -4.29 4.81
CA VAL A 35 12.63 -4.37 6.25
C VAL A 35 11.80 -3.26 6.88
N GLY A 36 10.75 -3.65 7.60
CA GLY A 36 9.79 -2.73 8.21
C GLY A 36 9.66 -2.95 9.71
N VAL A 37 9.43 -1.86 10.45
CA VAL A 37 9.00 -1.93 11.85
C VAL A 37 7.48 -2.16 11.86
N CYS A 38 7.05 -3.20 12.56
CA CYS A 38 5.66 -3.62 12.61
C CYS A 38 4.80 -2.54 13.28
N GLY A 39 3.87 -1.93 12.53
CA GLY A 39 2.76 -1.15 13.10
C GLY A 39 2.67 0.34 12.77
N ALA A 40 3.48 0.89 11.85
CA ALA A 40 3.27 2.24 11.37
C ALA A 40 3.43 2.29 9.85
N ASP A 41 2.46 2.88 9.15
CA ASP A 41 2.70 3.43 7.81
C ASP A 41 3.69 4.60 7.96
N ILE A 42 4.95 4.26 8.03
CA ILE A 42 6.04 5.11 7.60
C ILE A 42 6.56 4.37 6.39
N GLU A 43 6.69 5.09 5.27
CA GLU A 43 7.27 4.61 4.01
C GLU A 43 8.18 3.42 4.30
N SER A 44 7.76 2.21 3.90
CA SER A 44 8.60 1.03 4.03
C SER A 44 9.96 1.46 3.49
N ILE A 45 10.98 1.52 4.36
CA ILE A 45 12.33 1.85 3.93
C ILE A 45 12.70 0.65 3.08
N ARG A 46 12.41 0.76 1.78
CA ARG A 46 12.92 -0.19 0.80
C ARG A 46 14.41 -0.11 1.02
N ILE A 47 15.00 -1.23 1.37
CA ILE A 47 16.43 -1.38 1.28
C ILE A 47 16.69 -1.40 -0.22
N ASP A 48 16.69 -0.21 -0.81
CA ASP A 48 16.94 -0.01 -2.21
C ASP A 48 18.29 -0.67 -2.49
N ILE A 49 18.41 -1.33 -3.64
CA ILE A 49 19.69 -1.93 -4.06
C ILE A 49 20.82 -0.91 -3.95
N VAL A 50 20.51 0.38 -4.14
CA VAL A 50 21.39 1.53 -3.92
C VAL A 50 21.88 1.64 -2.48
N PHE A 51 21.01 1.48 -1.48
CA PHE A 51 21.37 1.48 -0.06
C PHE A 51 22.21 0.25 0.30
N THR A 52 21.84 -0.94 -0.17
CA THR A 52 22.64 -2.16 0.05
C THR A 52 24.04 -2.05 -0.55
N LEU A 53 24.14 -1.55 -1.78
CA LEU A 53 25.42 -1.31 -2.45
C LEU A 53 26.24 -0.23 -1.72
N TRP A 54 25.60 0.81 -1.19
CA TRP A 54 26.25 1.83 -0.39
C TRP A 54 26.81 1.28 0.93
N VAL A 55 26.06 0.43 1.65
CA VAL A 55 26.55 -0.24 2.86
C VAL A 55 27.72 -1.18 2.54
N LEU A 56 27.62 -1.97 1.46
CA LEU A 56 28.71 -2.85 1.02
C LEU A 56 29.96 -2.06 0.62
N ALA A 57 29.80 -0.92 -0.07
CA ALA A 57 30.90 -0.03 -0.42
C ALA A 57 31.60 0.57 0.82
N ASN A 58 30.82 0.97 1.84
CA ASN A 58 31.36 1.44 3.12
C ASN A 58 32.15 0.35 3.87
N VAL A 59 31.61 -0.87 3.93
CA VAL A 59 32.29 -2.02 4.56
C VAL A 59 33.57 -2.37 3.80
N PHE A 60 33.54 -2.38 2.46
CA PHE A 60 34.71 -2.64 1.63
C PHE A 60 35.78 -1.54 1.77
N PHE A 61 35.36 -0.27 1.84
CA PHE A 61 36.25 0.86 2.10
C PHE A 61 36.99 0.72 3.44
N GLY A 62 36.28 0.33 4.51
CA GLY A 62 36.88 0.06 5.81
C GLY A 62 37.93 -1.06 5.78
N GLN A 63 37.68 -2.13 5.00
CA GLN A 63 38.67 -3.19 4.79
C GLN A 63 39.87 -2.72 3.96
N LEU A 64 39.66 -1.82 3.00
CA LEU A 64 40.72 -1.24 2.17
C LEU A 64 41.69 -0.38 3.00
N LEU A 65 41.19 0.37 3.98
CA LEU A 65 42.01 1.18 4.89
C LEU A 65 42.92 0.33 5.80
N ILE A 66 42.50 -0.89 6.13
CA ILE A 66 43.29 -1.83 6.95
C ILE A 66 44.38 -2.49 6.09
N LYS A 67 44.19 -2.59 4.77
CA LYS A 67 45.13 -3.20 3.84
C LYS A 67 46.11 -2.14 3.31
N ASN A 68 47.30 -2.07 3.92
CA ASN A 68 48.36 -1.06 3.78
C ASN A 68 49.01 -0.88 2.37
N ARG A 69 48.34 -1.27 1.27
CA ARG A 69 48.84 -1.16 -0.12
C ARG A 69 47.81 -0.64 -1.13
N ALA A 70 46.74 0.02 -0.69
CA ALA A 70 45.79 0.65 -1.61
C ALA A 70 46.28 2.03 -2.06
N ASN A 71 46.11 2.35 -3.35
CA ASN A 71 46.46 3.66 -3.91
C ASN A 71 45.63 4.77 -3.25
N ALA A 72 46.29 5.86 -2.85
CA ALA A 72 45.66 6.98 -2.15
C ALA A 72 44.46 7.58 -2.93
N TYR A 73 44.55 7.65 -4.26
CA TYR A 73 43.45 8.11 -5.12
C TYR A 73 42.20 7.23 -5.03
N LEU A 74 42.36 5.91 -4.95
CA LEU A 74 41.23 4.99 -4.81
C LEU A 74 40.54 5.18 -3.45
N ILE A 75 41.32 5.36 -2.39
CA ILE A 75 40.79 5.63 -1.05
C ILE A 75 39.95 6.92 -1.07
N SER A 76 40.46 8.00 -1.68
CA SER A 76 39.73 9.27 -1.78
C SER A 76 38.44 9.16 -2.60
N ILE A 77 38.43 8.41 -3.70
CA ILE A 77 37.22 8.21 -4.53
C ILE A 77 36.14 7.45 -3.74
N PHE A 78 36.49 6.36 -3.07
CA PHE A 78 35.53 5.58 -2.27
C PHE A 78 35.01 6.37 -1.07
N PHE A 79 35.85 7.20 -0.43
CA PHE A 79 35.43 8.09 0.64
C PHE A 79 34.34 9.07 0.16
N ILE A 80 34.53 9.68 -1.01
CA ILE A 80 33.56 10.62 -1.59
C ILE A 80 32.25 9.92 -1.97
N LEU A 81 32.31 8.71 -2.54
CA LEU A 81 31.12 7.91 -2.84
C LEU A 81 30.37 7.42 -1.58
N SER A 82 31.08 7.26 -0.46
CA SER A 82 30.51 6.78 0.80
C SER A 82 29.72 7.84 1.57
N LEU A 83 29.83 9.12 1.21
CA LEU A 83 29.14 10.20 1.91
C LEU A 83 27.65 10.28 1.47
N PRO A 84 26.69 10.15 2.41
CA PRO A 84 25.26 10.09 2.10
C PRO A 84 24.67 11.41 1.55
N LEU A 85 25.45 12.50 1.60
CA LEU A 85 25.06 13.84 1.13
C LEU A 85 25.56 14.14 -0.30
N SER A 86 26.13 13.17 -1.02
CA SER A 86 26.59 13.41 -2.38
C SER A 86 25.42 13.79 -3.29
N PRO A 87 25.52 14.91 -4.05
CA PRO A 87 24.52 15.30 -5.06
C PRO A 87 24.20 14.17 -6.05
N ILE A 88 25.15 13.26 -6.27
CA ILE A 88 24.99 12.11 -7.17
C ILE A 88 24.02 11.08 -6.60
N VAL A 89 24.11 10.76 -5.30
CA VAL A 89 23.22 9.79 -4.66
C VAL A 89 21.80 10.34 -4.57
N LEU A 90 21.66 11.62 -4.25
CA LEU A 90 20.36 12.31 -4.21
C LEU A 90 19.72 12.40 -5.60
N THR A 91 20.49 12.74 -6.64
CA THR A 91 19.97 12.81 -8.02
C THR A 91 19.61 11.43 -8.56
N PHE A 92 20.40 10.41 -8.25
CA PHE A 92 20.14 9.03 -8.67
C PHE A 92 18.89 8.45 -7.99
N THR A 93 18.75 8.62 -6.68
CA THR A 93 17.55 8.18 -5.94
C THR A 93 16.30 8.94 -6.40
N TYR A 94 16.41 10.26 -6.64
CA TYR A 94 15.34 11.06 -7.23
C TYR A 94 14.96 10.59 -8.64
N LEU A 95 15.95 10.28 -9.48
CA LEU A 95 15.73 9.78 -10.84
C LEU A 95 15.05 8.40 -10.82
N LEU A 96 15.50 7.49 -9.97
CA LEU A 96 14.86 6.18 -9.80
C LEU A 96 13.42 6.30 -9.31
N LYS A 97 13.14 7.19 -8.35
CA LYS A 97 11.76 7.45 -7.86
C LYS A 97 10.88 8.01 -8.99
N ARG A 98 11.43 8.88 -9.83
CA ARG A 98 10.76 9.44 -11.01
C ARG A 98 10.47 8.37 -12.08
N LEU A 99 11.44 7.49 -12.36
CA LEU A 99 11.29 6.40 -13.32
C LEU A 99 10.29 5.35 -12.82
N ASN A 100 10.32 4.98 -11.54
CA ASN A 100 9.37 4.04 -10.95
C ASN A 100 7.92 4.59 -11.06
N LYS A 101 7.73 5.88 -10.76
CA LYS A 101 6.43 6.55 -10.95
C LYS A 101 5.95 6.51 -12.40
N GLN A 102 6.87 6.58 -13.37
CA GLN A 102 6.54 6.49 -14.80
C GLN A 102 6.21 5.05 -15.21
N TYR A 103 6.97 4.07 -14.73
CA TYR A 103 6.74 2.65 -15.02
C TYR A 103 5.39 2.16 -14.50
N GLN A 104 5.00 2.56 -13.29
CA GLN A 104 3.68 2.25 -12.72
C GLN A 104 2.52 2.79 -13.56
N ARG A 105 2.70 3.97 -14.18
CA ARG A 105 1.69 4.52 -15.10
C ARG A 105 1.56 3.69 -16.37
N LEU A 106 2.67 3.14 -16.86
CA LEU A 106 2.66 2.27 -18.04
C LEU A 106 2.03 0.91 -17.72
N LEU A 107 2.30 0.33 -16.55
CA LEU A 107 1.64 -0.91 -16.11
C LEU A 107 0.11 -0.74 -15.99
N ASN A 108 -0.34 0.35 -15.36
CA ASN A 108 -1.77 0.63 -15.23
C ASN A 108 -2.44 0.92 -16.58
N GLN A 109 -1.70 1.39 -17.59
CA GLN A 109 -2.21 1.57 -18.96
C GLN A 109 -2.26 0.25 -19.73
N ASN A 110 -1.29 -0.64 -19.54
CA ASN A 110 -1.22 -1.92 -20.25
C ASN A 110 -2.29 -2.92 -19.79
N GLU A 111 -2.88 -2.75 -18.60
CA GLU A 111 -4.00 -3.57 -18.13
C GLU A 111 -5.33 -3.25 -18.85
N VAL A 112 -5.42 -2.07 -19.49
CA VAL A 112 -6.62 -1.62 -20.22
C VAL A 112 -6.64 -2.09 -21.69
N GLU A 113 -5.52 -2.55 -22.24
CA GLU A 113 -5.35 -2.73 -23.70
C GLU A 113 -5.29 -4.19 -24.18
N ARG A 114 -5.88 -5.16 -23.46
CA ARG A 114 -6.05 -6.52 -23.97
C ARG A 114 -7.31 -6.59 -24.87
N PRO A 115 -7.19 -6.73 -26.21
CA PRO A 115 -8.34 -6.68 -27.10
C PRO A 115 -9.08 -8.02 -27.10
N SER A 116 -10.38 -7.97 -26.83
CA SER A 116 -11.33 -9.07 -27.00
C SER A 116 -11.91 -9.06 -28.42
N HIS A 117 -11.58 -10.07 -29.23
CA HIS A 117 -12.37 -10.56 -30.37
C HIS A 117 -11.74 -11.92 -30.76
N VAL A 118 -12.44 -13.05 -30.89
CA VAL A 118 -13.50 -13.37 -31.86
C VAL A 118 -14.26 -14.64 -31.39
N LEU A 119 -15.59 -14.64 -31.49
CA LEU A 119 -16.45 -15.84 -31.59
C LEU A 119 -16.73 -16.09 -33.11
N PRO A 120 -16.90 -17.34 -33.57
CA PRO A 120 -18.25 -17.94 -33.70
C PRO A 120 -18.21 -19.43 -33.30
N ASP A 121 -19.27 -20.17 -32.96
CA ASP A 121 -20.67 -20.18 -33.38
C ASP A 121 -21.39 -21.26 -32.51
N VAL A 122 -22.74 -21.33 -32.61
CA VAL A 122 -23.59 -22.53 -32.35
C VAL A 122 -24.30 -22.69 -30.97
N VAL A 123 -25.60 -22.37 -31.04
CA VAL A 123 -26.80 -23.08 -30.50
C VAL A 123 -27.42 -22.65 -29.16
N GLN A 124 -28.69 -22.29 -29.35
CA GLN A 124 -29.79 -21.96 -28.44
C GLN A 124 -30.07 -23.06 -27.40
N THR A 125 -30.56 -22.68 -26.21
CA THR A 125 -31.90 -23.09 -25.72
C THR A 125 -32.31 -22.31 -24.46
N SER A 126 -33.43 -21.59 -24.60
CA SER A 126 -34.49 -21.27 -23.62
C SER A 126 -34.29 -21.58 -22.12
N ASN A 127 -34.38 -20.55 -21.26
CA ASN A 127 -35.58 -20.30 -20.45
C ASN A 127 -35.51 -18.94 -19.68
N PRO A 128 -36.67 -18.31 -19.38
CA PRO A 128 -36.78 -16.98 -18.79
C PRO A 128 -36.83 -17.04 -17.25
N SER A 129 -36.72 -15.86 -16.60
CA SER A 129 -36.84 -15.58 -15.15
C SER A 129 -35.57 -15.68 -14.29
N SER A 130 -34.71 -14.66 -14.41
CA SER A 130 -34.07 -13.98 -13.27
C SER A 130 -33.65 -12.59 -13.75
N GLU A 131 -34.32 -11.56 -13.22
CA GLU A 131 -33.95 -10.15 -13.40
C GLU A 131 -32.52 -9.92 -12.88
N VAL A 132 -31.56 -9.88 -13.79
CA VAL A 132 -30.25 -9.28 -13.54
C VAL A 132 -30.44 -7.77 -13.75
N ILE A 133 -30.64 -7.03 -12.67
CA ILE A 133 -30.72 -5.57 -12.71
C ILE A 133 -29.36 -5.02 -13.16
N PRO A 134 -29.27 -4.25 -14.26
CA PRO A 134 -28.00 -3.74 -14.76
C PRO A 134 -27.54 -2.50 -13.98
N ALA A 135 -26.23 -2.35 -13.84
CA ALA A 135 -25.56 -1.18 -13.25
C ALA A 135 -26.03 0.16 -13.85
N LYS A 136 -26.55 1.11 -13.05
CA LYS A 136 -26.80 2.49 -13.54
C LYS A 136 -27.11 3.60 -12.52
N HIS A 137 -26.42 3.70 -11.38
CA HIS A 137 -26.45 4.95 -10.60
C HIS A 137 -25.02 5.40 -10.29
N ASN A 138 -24.57 6.46 -10.97
CA ASN A 138 -23.23 7.03 -10.77
C ASN A 138 -23.13 7.83 -9.45
N GLN A 139 -24.29 8.14 -8.85
CA GLN A 139 -24.41 8.89 -7.62
C GLN A 139 -25.34 8.18 -6.64
N LEU A 140 -24.90 8.06 -5.40
CA LEU A 140 -25.64 7.47 -4.29
C LEU A 140 -25.72 8.49 -3.16
N LEU A 141 -26.83 8.50 -2.43
CA LEU A 141 -26.98 9.26 -1.21
C LEU A 141 -26.74 8.32 -0.02
N ILE A 142 -25.75 8.63 0.81
CA ILE A 142 -25.40 7.89 2.02
C ILE A 142 -25.70 8.83 3.20
N GLY A 143 -26.87 8.66 3.83
CA GLY A 143 -27.37 9.62 4.82
C GLY A 143 -27.45 11.04 4.24
N GLU A 144 -26.60 11.95 4.71
CA GLU A 144 -26.55 13.33 4.23
C GLU A 144 -25.47 13.58 3.15
N TYR A 145 -24.69 12.56 2.80
CA TYR A 145 -23.56 12.68 1.88
C TYR A 145 -23.91 12.14 0.50
N ARG A 146 -23.60 12.89 -0.55
CA ARG A 146 -23.66 12.43 -1.94
C ARG A 146 -22.32 11.80 -2.28
N PHE A 147 -22.36 10.53 -2.63
CA PHE A 147 -21.23 9.74 -3.08
C PHE A 147 -21.26 9.63 -4.60
N ASN A 148 -20.17 10.04 -5.25
CA ASN A 148 -20.02 9.96 -6.70
C ASN A 148 -18.89 8.99 -7.05
N CYS A 149 -19.25 7.89 -7.71
CA CYS A 149 -18.34 6.82 -8.06
C CYS A 149 -17.34 7.22 -9.15
N LEU A 150 -17.69 8.14 -10.06
CA LEU A 150 -16.83 8.56 -11.16
C LEU A 150 -15.75 9.54 -10.71
N ASP A 151 -16.15 10.50 -9.88
CA ASP A 151 -15.27 11.56 -9.40
C ASP A 151 -14.51 11.17 -8.12
N ASN A 152 -14.71 9.94 -7.62
CA ASN A 152 -14.16 9.45 -6.37
C ASN A 152 -14.36 10.45 -5.22
N SER A 153 -15.57 10.98 -5.09
CA SER A 153 -15.83 12.11 -4.18
C SER A 153 -17.07 11.92 -3.33
N LEU A 154 -17.01 12.55 -2.16
CA LEU A 154 -18.08 12.61 -1.19
C LEU A 154 -18.40 14.09 -0.91
N SER A 155 -19.64 14.50 -1.13
CA SER A 155 -20.07 15.88 -0.88
C SER A 155 -21.21 15.95 0.13
N LYS A 156 -21.19 17.01 0.96
CA LYS A 156 -22.27 17.35 1.88
C LYS A 156 -22.54 18.85 1.76
N GLY A 157 -23.66 19.21 1.15
CA GLY A 157 -23.90 20.60 0.73
C GLY A 157 -22.76 21.08 -0.18
N GLU A 158 -22.11 22.18 0.21
CA GLU A 158 -20.98 22.77 -0.55
C GLU A 158 -19.61 22.12 -0.23
N LYS A 159 -19.52 21.29 0.81
CA LYS A 159 -18.25 20.68 1.22
C LYS A 159 -17.98 19.44 0.37
N LEU A 160 -16.99 19.52 -0.52
CA LEU A 160 -16.49 18.42 -1.34
C LEU A 160 -15.24 17.78 -0.72
N THR A 161 -15.22 16.46 -0.60
CA THR A 161 -14.08 15.67 -0.12
C THR A 161 -13.73 14.59 -1.14
N TYR A 162 -12.50 14.62 -1.66
CA TYR A 162 -12.00 13.55 -2.53
C TYR A 162 -11.53 12.35 -1.72
N LEU A 163 -11.89 11.16 -2.17
CA LEU A 163 -11.55 9.89 -1.54
C LEU A 163 -10.36 9.27 -2.28
N GLU A 164 -9.44 8.70 -1.53
CA GLU A 164 -8.35 7.90 -2.12
C GLU A 164 -8.93 6.63 -2.78
N PRO A 165 -8.28 6.06 -3.81
CA PRO A 165 -8.80 4.88 -4.51
C PRO A 165 -9.18 3.72 -3.58
N LYS A 166 -8.33 3.43 -2.59
CA LYS A 166 -8.60 2.35 -1.64
C LYS A 166 -9.76 2.68 -0.68
N MET A 167 -9.99 3.96 -0.38
CA MET A 167 -11.17 4.36 0.39
C MET A 167 -12.45 4.17 -0.42
N MET A 168 -12.41 4.47 -1.72
CA MET A 168 -13.52 4.22 -2.64
C MET A 168 -13.87 2.74 -2.69
N GLU A 169 -12.89 1.87 -2.93
CA GLU A 169 -13.11 0.43 -3.02
C GLU A 169 -13.73 -0.13 -1.73
N VAL A 170 -13.19 0.23 -0.55
CA VAL A 170 -13.75 -0.20 0.75
C VAL A 170 -15.18 0.31 0.93
N LEU A 171 -15.44 1.59 0.63
CA LEU A 171 -16.77 2.18 0.80
C LEU A 171 -17.79 1.52 -0.14
N SER A 172 -17.45 1.34 -1.42
CA SER A 172 -18.27 0.64 -2.40
C SER A 172 -18.60 -0.78 -1.93
N TYR A 173 -17.60 -1.51 -1.43
CA TYR A 173 -17.80 -2.87 -0.91
C TYR A 173 -18.76 -2.90 0.29
N LEU A 174 -18.63 -1.94 1.21
CA LEU A 174 -19.52 -1.80 2.37
C LEU A 174 -20.96 -1.43 1.97
N ILE A 175 -21.13 -0.62 0.92
CA ILE A 175 -22.44 -0.24 0.37
C ILE A 175 -23.12 -1.46 -0.26
N GLU A 176 -22.40 -2.18 -1.12
CA GLU A 176 -22.94 -3.35 -1.85
C GLU A 176 -23.43 -4.45 -0.90
N HIS A 177 -22.76 -4.62 0.24
CA HIS A 177 -23.08 -5.66 1.21
C HIS A 177 -23.89 -5.16 2.40
N GLN A 178 -24.45 -3.96 2.34
CA GLN A 178 -25.28 -3.43 3.42
C GLN A 178 -26.57 -4.25 3.60
N PRO A 179 -27.07 -4.48 4.83
CA PRO A 179 -26.56 -4.07 6.14
C PRO A 179 -25.68 -5.12 6.83
N ARG A 180 -24.98 -5.98 6.10
CA ARG A 180 -24.15 -7.06 6.68
C ARG A 180 -22.93 -6.50 7.42
N VAL A 181 -22.50 -7.22 8.45
CA VAL A 181 -21.19 -7.00 9.08
C VAL A 181 -20.12 -7.69 8.23
N ILE A 182 -19.17 -6.93 7.73
CA ILE A 182 -18.06 -7.37 6.90
C ILE A 182 -16.82 -7.59 7.77
N SER A 183 -16.23 -8.78 7.68
CA SER A 183 -15.06 -9.12 8.49
C SER A 183 -13.77 -8.50 7.95
N LEU A 184 -12.71 -8.48 8.79
CA LEU A 184 -11.38 -8.07 8.33
C LEU A 184 -10.87 -9.00 7.24
N GLU A 185 -11.00 -10.31 7.42
CA GLU A 185 -10.60 -11.33 6.43
C GLU A 185 -11.34 -11.18 5.10
N GLU A 186 -12.61 -10.83 5.15
CA GLU A 186 -13.43 -10.56 3.97
C GLU A 186 -12.96 -9.29 3.23
N LEU A 187 -12.65 -8.22 3.97
CA LEU A 187 -12.05 -7.02 3.36
C LEU A 187 -10.68 -7.31 2.76
N HIS A 188 -9.83 -8.07 3.46
CA HIS A 188 -8.51 -8.49 2.94
C HIS A 188 -8.65 -9.24 1.62
N SER A 189 -9.51 -10.25 1.59
CA SER A 189 -9.68 -11.11 0.40
C SER A 189 -10.36 -10.41 -0.78
N ASN A 190 -11.32 -9.50 -0.55
CA ASN A 190 -12.11 -8.90 -1.62
C ASN A 190 -11.61 -7.53 -2.09
N VAL A 191 -11.05 -6.71 -1.20
CA VAL A 191 -10.60 -5.33 -1.52
C VAL A 191 -9.07 -5.24 -1.69
N TRP A 192 -8.33 -6.14 -1.06
CA TRP A 192 -6.87 -6.25 -1.18
C TRP A 192 -6.46 -7.54 -1.89
N GLN A 193 -7.15 -7.86 -2.98
CA GLN A 193 -6.81 -8.99 -3.83
C GLN A 193 -5.33 -8.92 -4.23
N ASN A 194 -4.61 -10.02 -4.01
CA ASN A 194 -3.18 -10.16 -4.33
C ASN A 194 -2.25 -9.19 -3.58
N GLN A 195 -2.70 -8.61 -2.45
CA GLN A 195 -1.88 -7.74 -1.60
C GLN A 195 -1.86 -8.29 -0.17
N ILE A 196 -0.67 -8.58 0.35
CA ILE A 196 -0.51 -8.94 1.76
C ILE A 196 -0.55 -7.64 2.56
N VAL A 197 -1.67 -7.37 3.24
CA VAL A 197 -1.82 -6.20 4.11
C VAL A 197 -2.16 -6.60 5.53
N THR A 198 -1.77 -5.76 6.48
CA THR A 198 -2.05 -5.96 7.90
C THR A 198 -3.44 -5.43 8.26
N ASP A 199 -4.06 -5.97 9.31
CA ASP A 199 -5.32 -5.43 9.82
C ASP A 199 -5.27 -3.92 10.15
N THR A 200 -4.09 -3.41 10.49
CA THR A 200 -3.87 -1.99 10.75
C THR A 200 -4.12 -1.13 9.50
N ALA A 201 -3.81 -1.63 8.31
CA ALA A 201 -4.10 -0.93 7.06
C ALA A 201 -5.61 -0.78 6.84
N VAL A 202 -6.38 -1.86 7.04
CA VAL A 202 -7.85 -1.84 6.98
C VAL A 202 -8.41 -0.84 8.00
N ARG A 203 -7.96 -0.93 9.26
CA ARG A 203 -8.36 0.00 10.34
C ARG A 203 -8.11 1.45 9.97
N ARG A 204 -6.96 1.76 9.35
CA ARG A 204 -6.62 3.12 8.91
C ARG A 204 -7.56 3.61 7.82
N ILE A 205 -7.87 2.79 6.82
CA ILE A 205 -8.83 3.18 5.76
C ILE A 205 -10.20 3.46 6.36
N ILE A 206 -10.68 2.63 7.30
CA ILE A 206 -11.92 2.87 8.02
C ILE A 206 -11.87 4.19 8.81
N SER A 207 -10.76 4.49 9.50
CA SER A 207 -10.58 5.77 10.19
C SER A 207 -10.59 6.96 9.23
N LYS A 208 -9.97 6.86 8.05
CA LYS A 208 -10.02 7.91 7.02
C LYS A 208 -11.45 8.10 6.49
N LEU A 209 -12.18 7.01 6.25
CA LEU A 209 -13.57 7.07 5.81
C LEU A 209 -14.46 7.76 6.85
N ARG A 210 -14.31 7.41 8.13
CA ARG A 210 -14.98 8.11 9.24
C ARG A 210 -14.70 9.61 9.25
N ASN A 211 -13.44 10.01 9.05
CA ASN A 211 -13.09 11.43 8.95
C ASN A 211 -13.75 12.10 7.74
N ALA A 212 -13.83 11.42 6.59
CA ALA A 212 -14.53 11.94 5.40
C ALA A 212 -16.03 12.16 5.67
N PHE A 213 -16.67 11.22 6.37
CA PHE A 213 -18.04 11.35 6.87
C PHE A 213 -18.19 12.30 8.08
N SER A 214 -17.11 12.95 8.53
CA SER A 214 -17.09 13.75 9.76
C SER A 214 -17.63 12.99 11.00
N ASP A 215 -17.53 11.66 10.98
CA ASP A 215 -18.02 10.70 11.97
C ASP A 215 -16.88 10.25 12.89
N ILE A 216 -16.41 11.19 13.73
CA ILE A 216 -15.22 10.99 14.57
C ILE A 216 -15.56 10.18 15.85
N ASP A 217 -16.80 10.25 16.32
CA ASP A 217 -17.22 9.59 17.56
C ASP A 217 -17.47 8.08 17.36
N THR A 218 -16.53 7.26 17.82
CA THR A 218 -16.64 5.80 17.73
C THR A 218 -17.68 5.22 18.70
N LYS A 219 -18.10 5.96 19.75
CA LYS A 219 -19.12 5.49 20.71
C LYS A 219 -20.53 5.62 20.15
N LYS A 220 -20.78 6.60 19.28
CA LYS A 220 -22.06 6.86 18.61
C LYS A 220 -21.86 7.02 17.10
N PRO A 221 -21.43 5.96 16.40
CA PRO A 221 -21.18 6.04 14.96
C PRO A 221 -22.50 6.29 14.23
N GLN A 222 -22.48 7.15 13.22
CA GLN A 222 -23.63 7.42 12.35
C GLN A 222 -23.53 6.74 10.99
N TYR A 223 -22.31 6.50 10.50
CA TYR A 223 -22.08 5.95 9.17
C TYR A 223 -21.46 4.57 9.22
N ILE A 224 -20.30 4.42 9.87
CA ILE A 224 -19.56 3.15 9.90
C ILE A 224 -19.39 2.66 11.33
N LYS A 225 -20.12 1.60 11.67
CA LYS A 225 -20.08 0.96 12.99
C LYS A 225 -19.01 -0.11 13.04
N SER A 226 -18.19 -0.07 14.09
CA SER A 226 -17.29 -1.18 14.44
C SER A 226 -18.00 -2.19 15.33
N GLN A 227 -18.00 -3.45 14.91
CA GLN A 227 -18.49 -4.58 15.68
C GLN A 227 -17.29 -5.31 16.27
N MET A 228 -17.14 -5.27 17.60
CA MET A 228 -15.99 -5.87 18.30
C MET A 228 -15.78 -7.31 17.87
N LYS A 229 -14.55 -7.63 17.46
CA LYS A 229 -14.11 -8.97 17.00
C LYS A 229 -14.84 -9.52 15.76
N ARG A 230 -15.76 -8.76 15.14
CA ARG A 230 -16.52 -9.22 13.96
C ARG A 230 -16.14 -8.43 12.71
N GLY A 231 -15.94 -7.12 12.82
CA GLY A 231 -15.55 -6.27 11.69
C GLY A 231 -16.32 -4.95 11.63
N TYR A 232 -16.75 -4.57 10.44
CA TYR A 232 -17.32 -3.26 10.14
C TYR A 232 -18.67 -3.37 9.44
N GLN A 233 -19.53 -2.39 9.65
CA GLN A 233 -20.87 -2.35 9.09
C GLN A 233 -21.22 -0.92 8.70
N LEU A 234 -21.71 -0.72 7.49
CA LEU A 234 -22.34 0.52 7.08
C LEU A 234 -23.76 0.57 7.64
N ILE A 235 -24.06 1.59 8.45
CA ILE A 235 -25.35 1.74 9.14
C ILE A 235 -26.17 2.93 8.63
N ALA A 236 -25.57 3.83 7.84
CA ALA A 236 -26.28 4.94 7.21
C ALA A 236 -27.18 4.45 6.07
N ASN A 237 -28.34 5.05 5.88
CA ASN A 237 -29.23 4.69 4.78
C ASN A 237 -28.58 5.00 3.42
N VAL A 238 -28.67 4.08 2.46
CA VAL A 238 -28.16 4.27 1.10
C VAL A 238 -29.33 4.31 0.13
N GLU A 239 -29.44 5.40 -0.61
CA GLU A 239 -30.47 5.62 -1.62
C GLU A 239 -29.83 5.93 -2.98
N ASN A 240 -30.43 5.42 -4.05
CA ASN A 240 -30.04 5.81 -5.40
C ASN A 240 -30.54 7.23 -5.67
N VAL A 241 -29.66 8.12 -6.11
CA VAL A 241 -30.09 9.43 -6.60
C VAL A 241 -30.60 9.22 -8.01
N THR A 242 -31.91 9.05 -8.14
CA THR A 242 -32.59 9.15 -9.45
C THR A 242 -32.76 10.64 -9.76
N ASP A 243 -32.15 11.09 -10.85
CA ASP A 243 -32.50 12.37 -11.50
C ASP A 243 -33.95 12.38 -11.96
#